data_AF-A0A840IG15-F1
#
_entry.id   AF-A0A840IG15-F1
#
_cell.length_a   1.000
_cell.length_b   1.000
_cell.length_c   1.000
_cell.angle_alpha   90.00
_cell.angle_beta   90.00
_cell.angle_gamma   90.00
#
_symmetry.space_group_name_H-M   'P 1'
#
loop_
_entity.id
_entity.type
_entity.pdbx_description
1 polymer ?
#
loop_
_entity_poly.entity_id
_entity_poly.type
_entity_poly.pdbx_seq_one_letter_code
_entity_poly.pdbx_strand_id
1 'polypeptide(L)'
;MPATDQTVWKVATIAFLARQTITVLDGLPAGVREIDADTLDEPVEVDPARLHDLADRLVDLTGQIEMTASALPGRRLMIDRARLCSAADLALRQGIAVPEQALFAARLLPYRDAYRAIAHALRTSDARRSWDDLTVTDLLSNPAGATVELGRIVAALAGLDPTTELSRCSDAQTSALAEAIEATADRDRR
;
A
#
# COMPACT_ATOMS: atom_id res chain seq x y z
N MET A 1 11.08 -13.55 -9.07
CA MET A 1 10.92 -13.67 -7.61
C MET A 1 11.06 -15.14 -7.21
N PRO A 2 11.89 -15.49 -6.22
CA PRO A 2 11.95 -16.86 -5.69
C PRO A 2 10.55 -17.31 -5.24
N ALA A 3 10.20 -18.58 -5.45
CA ALA A 3 8.87 -19.11 -5.09
C ALA A 3 8.51 -18.89 -3.60
N THR A 4 9.52 -18.88 -2.74
CA THR A 4 9.37 -18.61 -1.30
C THR A 4 8.95 -17.16 -1.03
N ASP A 5 9.57 -16.17 -1.68
CA ASP A 5 9.26 -14.76 -1.46
C ASP A 5 7.89 -14.40 -2.03
N GLN A 6 7.50 -15.02 -3.15
CA GLN A 6 6.15 -14.88 -3.69
C GLN A 6 5.09 -15.40 -2.71
N THR A 7 5.37 -16.51 -2.04
CA THR A 7 4.48 -17.09 -1.04
C THR A 7 4.38 -16.16 0.18
N VAL A 8 5.50 -15.63 0.66
CA VAL A 8 5.54 -14.68 1.79
C VAL A 8 4.75 -13.41 1.46
N TRP A 9 4.95 -12.85 0.25
CA TRP A 9 4.22 -11.67 -0.20
C TRP A 9 2.71 -11.92 -0.26
N LYS A 10 2.26 -13.06 -0.82
CA LYS A 10 0.83 -13.43 -0.85
C LYS A 10 0.21 -13.47 0.55
N VAL A 11 0.92 -14.00 1.55
CA VAL A 11 0.44 -14.01 2.94
C VAL A 11 0.34 -12.58 3.49
N ALA A 12 1.31 -11.73 3.19
CA ALA A 12 1.27 -10.31 3.57
C ALA A 12 0.09 -9.58 2.91
N THR A 13 -0.17 -9.84 1.63
CA THR A 13 -1.32 -9.31 0.90
C THR A 13 -2.64 -9.74 1.52
N ILE A 14 -2.79 -11.02 1.90
CA ILE A 14 -3.99 -11.49 2.61
C ILE A 14 -4.18 -10.76 3.94
N ALA A 15 -3.12 -10.61 4.74
CA ALA A 15 -3.20 -9.89 6.01
C ALA A 15 -3.59 -8.41 5.81
N PHE A 16 -3.08 -7.78 4.75
CA PHE A 16 -3.45 -6.42 4.36
C PHE A 16 -4.93 -6.32 3.95
N LEU A 17 -5.41 -7.22 3.09
CA LEU A 17 -6.80 -7.26 2.64
C LEU A 17 -7.77 -7.55 3.79
N ALA A 18 -7.41 -8.45 4.70
CA ALA A 18 -8.20 -8.74 5.90
C ALA A 18 -8.32 -7.49 6.79
N ARG A 19 -7.24 -6.73 6.95
CA ARG A 19 -7.28 -5.45 7.68
C ARG A 19 -8.16 -4.41 7.00
N GLN A 20 -8.09 -4.30 5.67
CA GLN A 20 -8.98 -3.43 4.89
C GLN A 20 -10.46 -3.83 5.11
N THR A 21 -10.75 -5.13 5.11
CA THR A 21 -12.09 -5.67 5.37
C THR A 21 -12.61 -5.23 6.75
N ILE A 22 -11.78 -5.33 7.79
CA ILE A 22 -12.12 -4.85 9.14
C ILE A 22 -12.39 -3.34 9.12
N THR A 23 -11.57 -2.54 8.46
CA THR A 23 -11.78 -1.09 8.35
C THR A 23 -13.09 -0.73 7.62
N VAL A 24 -13.48 -1.49 6.59
CA VAL A 24 -14.76 -1.31 5.91
C VAL A 24 -15.93 -1.61 6.86
N LEU A 25 -15.83 -2.68 7.64
CA LEU A 25 -16.83 -3.03 8.67
C LEU A 25 -16.91 -1.97 9.78
N ASP A 26 -15.77 -1.40 10.19
CA ASP A 26 -15.72 -0.30 11.15
C ASP A 26 -16.34 1.01 10.62
N GLY A 27 -16.53 1.12 9.30
CA GLY A 27 -17.21 2.23 8.65
C GLY A 27 -18.74 2.20 8.74
N LEU A 28 -19.32 1.07 9.20
CA LEU A 28 -20.76 0.93 9.41
C LEU A 28 -21.23 1.77 10.61
N PRO A 29 -22.45 2.33 10.61
CA PRO A 29 -23.03 2.93 11.82
C PRO A 29 -23.01 1.95 12.99
N ALA A 30 -22.77 2.41 14.22
CA ALA A 30 -22.69 1.53 15.40
C ALA A 30 -23.96 0.68 15.57
N GLY A 31 -25.15 1.29 15.40
CA GLY A 31 -26.42 0.58 15.45
C GLY A 31 -26.69 -0.39 14.28
N VAL A 32 -25.85 -0.39 13.22
CA VAL A 32 -25.88 -1.41 12.16
C VAL A 32 -24.92 -2.57 12.48
N ARG A 33 -23.81 -2.30 13.18
CA ARG A 33 -22.85 -3.33 13.61
C ARG A 33 -23.40 -4.20 14.72
N GLU A 34 -24.20 -3.61 15.59
CA GLU A 34 -24.77 -4.22 16.79
C GLU A 34 -26.28 -4.38 16.64
N ILE A 35 -26.78 -4.75 15.45
CA ILE A 35 -28.20 -5.15 15.29
C ILE A 35 -28.38 -6.45 16.08
N ASP A 36 -28.60 -6.29 17.37
CA ASP A 36 -29.26 -7.25 18.23
C ASP A 36 -30.74 -6.85 18.26
N ALA A 37 -31.61 -7.82 17.98
CA ALA A 37 -33.02 -7.58 17.64
C ALA A 37 -33.80 -6.87 18.77
N ASP A 38 -33.23 -6.84 19.98
CA ASP A 38 -33.87 -6.38 21.20
C ASP A 38 -33.37 -5.02 21.72
N THR A 39 -32.44 -4.33 21.04
CA THR A 39 -31.68 -3.17 21.61
C THR A 39 -31.71 -1.87 20.81
N LEU A 40 -32.50 -1.79 19.73
CA LEU A 40 -32.65 -0.53 18.98
C LEU A 40 -33.62 0.43 19.69
N ASP A 41 -33.15 1.08 20.75
CA ASP A 41 -33.91 2.12 21.48
C ASP A 41 -34.02 3.43 20.69
N GLU A 42 -33.17 3.65 19.68
CA GLU A 42 -33.15 4.85 18.84
C GLU A 42 -33.15 4.52 17.34
N PRO A 43 -33.86 5.30 16.50
CA PRO A 43 -33.85 5.11 15.05
C PRO A 43 -32.46 5.40 14.48
N VAL A 44 -31.86 4.40 13.85
CA VAL A 44 -30.59 4.56 13.12
C VAL A 44 -30.89 5.07 11.72
N GLU A 45 -30.40 6.26 11.39
CA GLU A 45 -30.42 6.75 10.02
C GLU A 45 -29.35 6.01 9.21
N VAL A 46 -29.79 5.33 8.17
CA VAL A 46 -28.93 4.52 7.30
C VAL A 46 -29.11 5.01 5.87
N ASP A 47 -28.00 5.39 5.24
CA ASP A 47 -27.95 5.69 3.81
C ASP A 47 -27.82 4.37 3.02
N PRO A 48 -28.84 3.96 2.24
CA PRO A 48 -28.80 2.70 1.49
C PRO A 48 -27.71 2.69 0.41
N ALA A 49 -27.37 3.85 -0.18
CA ALA A 49 -26.33 3.91 -1.21
C ALA A 49 -24.97 3.62 -0.59
N ARG A 50 -24.66 4.24 0.55
CA ARG A 50 -23.45 3.96 1.33
C ARG A 50 -23.38 2.50 1.78
N LEU A 51 -24.49 1.90 2.20
CA LEU A 51 -24.50 0.46 2.54
C LEU A 51 -24.19 -0.43 1.34
N HIS A 52 -24.71 -0.08 0.17
CA HIS A 52 -24.43 -0.82 -1.07
C HIS A 52 -22.95 -0.75 -1.44
N ASP A 53 -22.37 0.46 -1.42
CA ASP A 53 -20.94 0.67 -1.69
C ASP A 53 -20.04 -0.11 -0.71
N LEU A 54 -20.41 -0.16 0.57
CA LEU A 54 -19.68 -0.94 1.57
C LEU A 54 -19.81 -2.45 1.31
N ALA A 55 -21.00 -2.93 0.95
CA ALA A 55 -21.24 -4.34 0.63
C ALA A 55 -20.44 -4.78 -0.60
N ASP A 56 -20.46 -3.99 -1.67
CA ASP A 56 -19.70 -4.27 -2.90
C ASP A 56 -18.20 -4.33 -2.61
N ARG A 57 -17.68 -3.38 -1.81
CA ARG A 57 -16.28 -3.37 -1.40
C ARG A 57 -15.91 -4.60 -0.55
N LEU A 58 -16.81 -5.09 0.31
CA LEU A 58 -16.57 -6.31 1.08
C LEU A 58 -16.53 -7.55 0.18
N VAL A 59 -17.42 -7.65 -0.81
CA VAL A 59 -17.41 -8.73 -1.79
C VAL A 59 -16.10 -8.75 -2.57
N ASP A 60 -15.63 -7.59 -3.04
CA ASP A 60 -14.36 -7.49 -3.76
C ASP A 60 -13.16 -7.90 -2.91
N LEU A 61 -13.08 -7.41 -1.66
CA LEU A 61 -11.97 -7.73 -0.76
C LEU A 61 -11.94 -9.22 -0.39
N THR A 62 -13.10 -9.81 -0.11
CA THR A 62 -13.20 -11.24 0.22
C THR A 62 -12.86 -12.13 -0.97
N GLY A 63 -13.31 -11.77 -2.18
CA GLY A 63 -12.92 -12.45 -3.42
C GLY A 63 -11.40 -12.41 -3.66
N GLN A 64 -10.75 -11.25 -3.43
CA GLN A 64 -9.29 -11.13 -3.54
C GLN A 64 -8.55 -11.97 -2.50
N ILE A 65 -9.05 -12.05 -1.26
CA ILE A 65 -8.49 -12.91 -0.21
C ILE A 65 -8.57 -14.38 -0.64
N GLU A 66 -9.73 -14.84 -1.10
CA GLU A 66 -9.94 -16.22 -1.54
C GLU A 66 -9.03 -16.59 -2.71
N MET A 67 -8.98 -15.74 -3.73
CA MET A 67 -8.08 -15.93 -4.88
C MET A 67 -6.62 -16.03 -4.43
N THR A 68 -6.16 -15.12 -3.56
CA THR A 68 -4.78 -15.11 -3.09
C THR A 68 -4.46 -16.33 -2.22
N ALA A 69 -5.40 -16.74 -1.36
CA ALA A 69 -5.28 -17.90 -0.48
C ALA A 69 -5.25 -19.21 -1.25
N SER A 70 -6.05 -19.34 -2.32
CA SER A 70 -6.05 -20.53 -3.19
C SER A 70 -4.69 -20.80 -3.84
N ALA A 71 -3.88 -19.75 -4.00
CA ALA A 71 -2.55 -19.80 -4.58
C ALA A 71 -1.43 -20.04 -3.54
N LEU A 72 -1.77 -20.28 -2.27
CA LEU A 72 -0.83 -20.66 -1.21
C LEU A 72 -0.63 -22.18 -1.14
N PRO A 73 0.55 -22.65 -0.72
CA PRO A 73 0.76 -24.07 -0.50
C PRO A 73 -0.04 -24.54 0.73
N GLY A 74 -0.65 -25.73 0.67
CA GLY A 74 -1.45 -26.32 1.75
C GLY A 74 -0.66 -26.79 3.00
N ARG A 75 0.46 -26.14 3.32
CA ARG A 75 1.33 -26.46 4.46
C ARG A 75 1.50 -25.25 5.36
N ARG A 76 1.82 -25.47 6.64
CA ARG A 76 2.11 -24.39 7.59
C ARG A 76 3.32 -23.58 7.13
N LEU A 77 3.18 -22.26 7.15
CA LEU A 77 4.23 -21.31 6.80
C LEU A 77 4.73 -20.63 8.08
N MET A 78 6.05 -20.54 8.21
CA MET A 78 6.70 -19.67 9.21
C MET A 78 7.29 -18.48 8.48
N ILE A 79 6.78 -17.29 8.80
CA ILE A 79 7.20 -16.02 8.22
C ILE A 79 7.75 -15.17 9.35
N ASP A 80 9.06 -14.92 9.30
CA ASP A 80 9.69 -13.93 10.15
C ASP A 80 9.68 -12.54 9.49
N ARG A 81 10.03 -11.52 10.28
CA ARG A 81 10.07 -10.14 9.81
C ARG A 81 11.06 -9.92 8.67
N ALA A 82 12.23 -10.56 8.70
CA ALA A 82 13.26 -10.35 7.69
C ALA A 82 12.79 -10.86 6.31
N ARG A 83 12.14 -12.03 6.27
CA ARG A 83 11.51 -12.57 5.07
C ARG A 83 10.39 -11.69 4.56
N LEU A 84 9.55 -11.16 5.45
CA LEU A 84 8.49 -10.23 5.08
C LEU A 84 9.06 -8.95 4.45
N CYS A 85 10.08 -8.34 5.05
CA CYS A 85 10.76 -7.18 4.48
C CYS A 85 11.41 -7.51 3.13
N SER A 86 12.09 -8.64 3.00
CA SER A 86 12.69 -9.07 1.72
C SER A 86 11.64 -9.25 0.62
N ALA A 87 10.50 -9.85 0.94
CA ALA A 87 9.39 -10.01 0.01
C ALA A 87 8.77 -8.66 -0.38
N ALA A 88 8.63 -7.73 0.57
CA ALA A 88 8.12 -6.38 0.32
C ALA A 88 9.06 -5.54 -0.57
N ASP A 89 10.37 -5.57 -0.32
CA ASP A 89 11.38 -4.90 -1.17
C ASP A 89 11.31 -5.42 -2.61
N LEU A 90 11.28 -6.75 -2.77
CA LEU A 90 11.21 -7.36 -4.08
C LEU A 90 9.90 -7.04 -4.80
N ALA A 91 8.76 -7.13 -4.10
CA ALA A 91 7.47 -6.79 -4.67
C ALA A 91 7.42 -5.33 -5.13
N LEU A 92 7.89 -4.39 -4.30
CA LEU A 92 7.98 -2.97 -4.67
C LEU A 92 8.84 -2.76 -5.90
N ARG A 93 10.05 -3.34 -5.95
CA ARG A 93 10.97 -3.23 -7.10
C ARG A 93 10.33 -3.72 -8.39
N GLN A 94 9.48 -4.75 -8.32
CA GLN A 94 8.77 -5.28 -9.47
C GLN A 94 7.64 -4.37 -9.99
N GLY A 95 7.29 -3.31 -9.25
CA GLY A 95 6.23 -2.40 -9.62
C GLY A 95 4.85 -2.95 -9.26
N ILE A 96 4.49 -2.93 -7.98
CA ILE A 96 3.14 -3.30 -7.51
C ILE A 96 2.12 -2.39 -8.19
N ALA A 97 1.18 -2.97 -8.95
CA ALA A 97 0.16 -2.19 -9.66
C ALA A 97 -0.88 -1.56 -8.72
N VAL A 98 -1.23 -2.23 -7.61
CA VAL A 98 -2.25 -1.72 -6.68
C VAL A 98 -1.63 -0.68 -5.74
N PRO A 99 -2.07 0.59 -5.76
CA PRO A 99 -1.43 1.67 -4.99
C PRO A 99 -1.33 1.39 -3.49
N GLU A 100 -2.40 0.89 -2.87
CA GLU A 100 -2.45 0.66 -1.43
C GLU A 100 -1.53 -0.49 -1.01
N GLN A 101 -1.34 -1.49 -1.88
CA GLN A 101 -0.37 -2.55 -1.66
C GLN A 101 1.06 -2.02 -1.77
N ALA A 102 1.33 -1.08 -2.67
CA ALA A 102 2.63 -0.39 -2.75
C ALA A 102 2.92 0.40 -1.46
N LEU A 103 1.95 1.17 -0.97
CA LEU A 103 2.08 1.88 0.31
C LEU A 103 2.27 0.91 1.49
N PHE A 104 1.55 -0.21 1.51
CA PHE A 104 1.70 -1.24 2.53
C PHE A 104 3.10 -1.86 2.51
N ALA A 105 3.61 -2.24 1.33
CA ALA A 105 4.96 -2.76 1.18
C ALA A 105 6.01 -1.74 1.65
N ALA A 106 5.82 -0.46 1.32
CA ALA A 106 6.71 0.62 1.72
C ALA A 106 6.78 0.74 3.25
N ARG A 107 5.62 0.68 3.94
CA ARG A 107 5.53 0.73 5.42
C ARG A 107 6.25 -0.43 6.12
N LEU A 108 6.43 -1.57 5.46
CA LEU A 108 7.14 -2.72 6.04
C LEU A 108 8.66 -2.54 6.05
N LEU A 109 9.16 -1.58 5.28
CA LEU A 109 10.58 -1.35 5.06
C LEU A 109 11.07 -0.10 5.81
N PRO A 110 12.28 -0.12 6.37
CA PRO A 110 12.97 1.11 6.75
C PRO A 110 13.03 2.07 5.55
N TYR A 111 12.87 3.38 5.78
CA TYR A 111 12.72 4.34 4.69
C TYR A 111 13.82 4.28 3.63
N ARG A 112 15.07 3.99 4.03
CA ARG A 112 16.19 3.86 3.09
C ARG A 112 16.00 2.71 2.10
N ASP A 113 15.55 1.57 2.60
CA ASP A 113 15.35 0.38 1.77
C ASP A 113 14.12 0.56 0.88
N ALA A 114 13.04 1.13 1.45
CA ALA A 114 11.84 1.49 0.70
C ALA A 114 12.15 2.48 -0.43
N TYR A 115 12.91 3.54 -0.15
CA TYR A 115 13.29 4.56 -1.12
C TYR A 115 14.07 3.94 -2.28
N ARG A 116 15.03 3.05 -2.00
CA ARG A 116 15.74 2.33 -3.07
C ARG A 116 14.81 1.43 -3.89
N ALA A 117 13.86 0.75 -3.25
CA ALA A 117 12.90 -0.09 -3.96
C ALA A 117 11.97 0.75 -4.85
N ILE A 118 11.47 1.88 -4.33
CA ILE A 118 10.62 2.84 -5.05
C ILE A 118 11.36 3.45 -6.23
N ALA A 119 12.58 3.96 -6.03
CA ALA A 119 13.40 4.53 -7.11
C ALA A 119 13.65 3.49 -8.22
N HIS A 120 13.89 2.24 -7.84
CA HIS A 120 14.02 1.16 -8.81
C HIS A 120 12.72 0.90 -9.58
N ALA A 121 11.57 0.84 -8.89
CA ALA A 121 10.27 0.66 -9.50
C ALA A 121 9.95 1.77 -10.51
N LEU A 122 10.18 3.03 -10.14
CA LEU A 122 9.97 4.20 -11.01
C LEU A 122 10.83 4.18 -12.29
N ARG A 123 12.01 3.55 -12.25
CA ARG A 123 12.92 3.46 -13.42
C ARG A 123 12.63 2.27 -14.32
N THR A 124 12.12 1.18 -13.77
CA THR A 124 12.12 -0.14 -14.44
C THR A 124 10.72 -0.67 -14.74
N SER A 125 9.67 0.01 -14.28
CA SER A 125 8.29 -0.42 -14.45
C SER A 125 7.36 0.75 -14.77
N ASP A 126 6.15 0.43 -15.25
CA ASP A 126 5.06 1.39 -15.44
C ASP A 126 4.28 1.68 -14.14
N ALA A 127 4.82 1.33 -12.96
CA ALA A 127 4.11 1.43 -11.69
C ALA A 127 3.51 2.83 -11.43
N ARG A 128 4.19 3.90 -11.89
CA ARG A 128 3.68 5.28 -11.79
C ARG A 128 2.28 5.45 -12.40
N ARG A 129 1.97 4.71 -13.48
CA ARG A 129 0.68 4.80 -14.19
C ARG A 129 -0.42 4.06 -13.44
N SER A 130 -0.04 3.04 -12.65
CA SER A 130 -0.97 2.29 -11.80
C SER A 130 -1.16 2.94 -10.43
N TRP A 131 -0.37 3.97 -10.10
CA TRP A 131 -0.45 4.76 -8.88
C TRP A 131 -1.12 6.12 -9.14
N ASP A 132 -2.25 6.09 -9.84
CA ASP A 132 -2.93 7.26 -10.37
C ASP A 132 -3.41 8.24 -9.30
N ASP A 133 -3.88 7.74 -8.17
CA ASP A 133 -4.36 8.57 -7.05
C ASP A 133 -3.28 8.90 -6.00
N LEU A 134 -2.04 8.41 -6.18
CA LEU A 134 -0.97 8.70 -5.22
C LEU A 134 -0.24 9.99 -5.56
N THR A 135 -0.15 10.88 -4.58
CA THR A 135 0.77 12.01 -4.67
C THR A 135 2.22 11.59 -4.37
N VAL A 136 3.18 12.41 -4.80
CA VAL A 136 4.59 12.24 -4.44
C VAL A 136 4.76 12.15 -2.91
N THR A 137 4.06 12.98 -2.13
CA THR A 137 4.16 12.96 -0.67
C THR A 137 3.57 11.69 -0.07
N ASP A 138 2.45 11.20 -0.59
CA ASP A 138 1.85 9.95 -0.11
C ASP A 138 2.85 8.81 -0.25
N LEU A 139 3.44 8.65 -1.43
CA LEU A 139 4.41 7.59 -1.66
C LEU A 139 5.63 7.70 -0.73
N LEU A 140 6.18 8.90 -0.54
CA LEU A 140 7.44 9.11 0.17
C LEU A 140 7.32 9.19 1.70
N SER A 141 6.14 9.50 2.23
CA SER A 141 5.92 9.59 3.68
C SER A 141 5.52 8.27 4.32
N ASN A 142 5.22 7.24 3.53
CA ASN A 142 4.74 5.95 4.01
C ASN A 142 5.81 4.98 4.55
N PRO A 143 7.08 4.99 4.09
CA PRO A 143 8.07 4.08 4.64
C PRO A 143 8.33 4.23 6.14
N ALA A 144 8.74 3.14 6.80
CA ALA A 144 9.00 3.19 8.24
C ALA A 144 10.16 4.14 8.57
N GLY A 145 9.86 5.16 9.39
CA GLY A 145 10.82 6.20 9.76
C GLY A 145 10.93 7.35 8.74
N ALA A 146 10.19 7.32 7.63
CA ALA A 146 10.02 8.49 6.78
C ALA A 146 9.11 9.52 7.46
N THR A 147 9.32 10.80 7.14
CA THR A 147 8.46 11.90 7.58
C THR A 147 7.90 12.62 6.36
N VAL A 148 6.77 13.31 6.54
CA VAL A 148 6.19 14.17 5.50
C VAL A 148 7.21 15.22 5.03
N GLU A 149 7.99 15.78 5.95
CA GLU A 149 9.02 16.77 5.61
C GLU A 149 10.13 16.17 4.74
N LEU A 150 10.57 14.94 5.05
CA LEU A 150 11.52 14.24 4.20
C LEU A 150 10.97 14.01 2.78
N GLY A 151 9.68 13.65 2.67
CA GLY A 151 9.00 13.52 1.38
C GLY A 151 8.98 14.84 0.59
N ARG A 152 8.71 15.96 1.24
CA ARG A 152 8.75 17.29 0.61
C ARG A 152 10.14 17.69 0.14
N ILE A 153 11.17 17.41 0.94
CA ILE A 153 12.57 17.67 0.56
C ILE A 153 12.91 16.90 -0.72
N VAL A 154 12.55 15.63 -0.79
CA VAL A 154 12.80 14.80 -1.99
C VAL A 154 12.03 15.32 -3.20
N ALA A 155 10.75 15.70 -3.03
CA ALA A 155 9.95 16.31 -4.10
C ALA A 155 10.60 17.61 -4.63
N ALA A 156 11.05 18.47 -3.72
CA ALA A 156 11.74 19.72 -4.07
C ALA A 156 13.06 19.46 -4.82
N LEU A 157 13.85 18.47 -4.40
CA LEU A 157 15.07 18.05 -5.10
C LEU A 157 14.79 17.54 -6.52
N ALA A 158 13.61 16.95 -6.74
CA ALA A 158 13.15 16.50 -8.05
C ALA A 158 12.48 17.62 -8.89
N GLY A 159 12.34 18.83 -8.35
CA GLY A 159 11.62 19.92 -9.01
C GLY A 159 10.11 19.68 -9.14
N LEU A 160 9.51 18.97 -8.19
CA LEU A 160 8.09 18.61 -8.18
C LEU A 160 7.33 19.27 -7.03
N ASP A 161 6.06 19.63 -7.29
CA ASP A 161 5.14 19.95 -6.21
C ASP A 161 4.83 18.67 -5.42
N PRO A 162 4.91 18.66 -4.08
CA PRO A 162 4.68 17.46 -3.28
C PRO A 162 3.28 16.84 -3.42
N THR A 163 2.30 17.61 -3.89
CA THR A 163 0.92 17.19 -4.16
C THR A 163 0.71 16.70 -5.59
N THR A 164 1.75 16.71 -6.43
CA THR A 164 1.68 16.18 -7.80
C THR A 164 1.33 14.69 -7.76
N GLU A 165 0.27 14.30 -8.46
CA GLU A 165 -0.08 12.90 -8.72
C GLU A 165 1.00 12.23 -9.58
N LEU A 166 1.42 11.02 -9.18
CA LEU A 166 2.51 10.30 -9.85
C LEU A 166 2.18 9.92 -11.30
N SER A 167 0.90 9.67 -11.61
CA SER A 167 0.42 9.43 -12.97
C SER A 167 0.64 10.62 -13.91
N ARG A 168 0.65 11.84 -13.38
CA ARG A 168 0.82 13.08 -14.14
C ARG A 168 2.28 13.47 -14.35
N CYS A 169 3.22 12.84 -13.67
CA CYS A 169 4.63 13.09 -13.89
C CYS A 169 5.05 12.66 -15.30
N SER A 170 5.77 13.52 -16.01
CA SER A 170 6.48 13.15 -17.24
C SER A 170 7.60 12.13 -16.94
N ASP A 171 8.12 11.48 -17.97
CA ASP A 171 9.22 10.51 -17.80
C ASP A 171 10.51 11.20 -17.26
N ALA A 172 10.75 12.46 -17.66
CA ALA A 172 11.84 13.26 -17.14
C ALA A 172 11.66 13.57 -15.65
N GLN A 173 10.44 13.97 -15.24
CA GLN A 173 10.10 14.20 -13.84
C GLN A 173 10.20 12.91 -13.01
N THR A 174 9.74 11.78 -13.56
CA THR A 174 9.83 10.46 -12.91
C THR A 174 11.29 10.07 -12.70
N SER A 175 12.15 10.29 -13.69
CA SER A 175 13.59 10.02 -13.61
C SER A 175 14.26 10.90 -12.55
N ALA A 176 13.98 12.21 -12.55
CA ALA A 176 14.48 13.15 -11.55
C ALA A 176 14.03 12.79 -10.13
N LEU A 177 12.77 12.35 -9.98
CA LEU A 177 12.25 11.87 -8.70
C LEU A 177 12.99 10.62 -8.22
N ALA A 178 13.19 9.63 -9.08
CA ALA A 178 13.94 8.42 -8.73
C ALA A 178 15.39 8.73 -8.31
N GLU A 179 16.07 9.65 -8.99
CA GLU A 179 17.41 10.13 -8.61
C GLU A 179 17.42 10.83 -7.24
N ALA A 180 16.46 11.74 -6.99
CA ALA A 180 16.36 12.46 -5.72
C ALA A 180 16.08 11.52 -4.53
N ILE A 181 15.23 10.50 -4.73
CA ILE A 181 14.93 9.45 -3.76
C ILE A 181 16.20 8.67 -3.40
N GLU A 182 16.95 8.20 -4.40
CA GLU A 182 18.16 7.40 -4.19
C GLU A 182 19.27 8.20 -3.52
N ALA A 183 19.50 9.45 -3.97
CA ALA A 183 20.48 10.35 -3.35
C ALA A 183 20.17 10.59 -1.86
N THR A 184 18.89 10.71 -1.50
CA THR A 184 18.45 10.86 -0.12
C THR A 184 18.68 9.59 0.70
N ALA A 185 18.39 8.40 0.14
CA ALA A 185 18.61 7.13 0.80
C ALA A 185 20.11 6.85 1.10
N ASP A 186 21.02 7.43 0.32
CA ASP A 186 22.47 7.26 0.46
C ASP A 186 23.15 8.29 1.38
N ARG A 187 22.58 9.48 1.57
CA ARG A 187 23.17 10.54 2.41
C ARG A 187 23.37 10.11 3.86
N ASP A 188 22.42 9.39 4.44
CA ASP A 188 22.47 9.04 5.87
C ASP A 188 23.37 7.82 6.20
N ARG A 189 24.24 7.41 5.27
CA ARG A 189 25.32 6.43 5.52
C ARG A 189 26.63 7.07 6.01
N ARG A 190 26.76 8.40 5.86
CA ARG A 190 27.95 9.18 6.23
C ARG A 190 27.76 9.83 7.58
#